data_AF-A0A8S1AK55-F1
#
_entry.id   AF-A0A8S1AK55-F1
#
_cell.length_a   1.000
_cell.length_b   1.000
_cell.length_c   1.000
_cell.angle_alpha   90.00
_cell.angle_beta   90.00
_cell.angle_gamma   90.00
#
_symmetry.space_group_name_H-M   'P 1'
#
loop_
_entity.id
_entity.type
_entity.pdbx_description
1 polymer ?
#
loop_
_entity_poly.entity_id
_entity_poly.type
_entity_poly.pdbx_seq_one_letter_code
_entity_poly.pdbx_strand_id
1 'polypeptide(L)'
;MSILSCEKRKADDTDINKDLKKAKLETKALKAKRPGFTDDRYNETSYYIENGLRKVYPYYFTFTTFTKGRWVGERILDVFAREFRAHPAAEYERCIRAGTLTVNYDRVDPDYRLKHNDLLANVVHRHEVPVTSQPITLVHIDEDIVVVNKPASIPVHPCGRYRHNTVVFILAKEYNLKNLRTIHRLDRLTSGLLLFGRSPKKARQMEHQIRNRQVQKEYVCRVDGEFPEDEIECQEPIEVVSYKIGVCKVSPKGKDCSTVFKSLGYNSKNNTSVVLCKPKTGRMHQIRVHLQYLGYPVVNDPLYNHPVFGPLRGKGGDTGGKSDEQLVRDLIAIHNAENWLGVDAADDDLLFSKPASEDKVGEDDCDTGTASRESSPRLESPAPGVTPSTIMTPTLASPSSAAEAPRGARERSPACGGTLAPEPLAEPARDDDDNDAKSDKVTVATQTGCTPAVAAVSAGPSDALAADPHCYECRVRYRDPRPRDLVMYLHAWKYKGPGWEYETELPQWANVDWEEPETS
;
A
#
# COMPACT_ATOMS: atom_id res chain seq x y z
N MET A 1 52.58 59.86 -6.66
CA MET A 1 51.61 58.82 -7.06
C MET A 1 50.37 59.02 -6.21
N SER A 2 49.20 59.13 -6.82
CA SER A 2 47.96 59.46 -6.11
C SER A 2 47.29 58.21 -5.56
N ILE A 3 46.70 58.33 -4.36
CA ILE A 3 45.95 57.27 -3.69
C ILE A 3 44.65 57.02 -4.45
N LEU A 4 44.36 55.75 -4.80
CA LEU A 4 43.04 55.32 -5.26
C LEU A 4 42.41 54.41 -4.20
N SER A 5 41.21 54.79 -3.74
CA SER A 5 40.46 54.11 -2.71
C SER A 5 39.82 52.81 -3.20
N CYS A 6 39.96 51.73 -2.42
CA CYS A 6 39.21 50.51 -2.64
C CYS A 6 37.79 50.64 -2.05
N GLU A 7 36.84 51.10 -2.86
CA GLU A 7 35.42 51.10 -2.49
C GLU A 7 34.86 49.68 -2.52
N LYS A 8 34.60 49.12 -1.33
CA LYS A 8 33.83 47.87 -1.19
C LYS A 8 32.38 48.11 -1.65
N ARG A 9 32.01 47.58 -2.81
CA ARG A 9 30.63 47.55 -3.29
C ARG A 9 29.74 46.77 -2.31
N LYS A 10 28.97 47.50 -1.49
CA LYS A 10 27.87 46.96 -0.67
C LYS A 10 26.59 46.85 -1.51
N ALA A 11 26.61 46.01 -2.53
CA ALA A 11 25.43 45.66 -3.33
C ALA A 11 25.46 44.16 -3.61
N ASP A 12 24.49 43.43 -3.02
CA ASP A 12 23.93 42.12 -3.43
C ASP A 12 23.26 41.41 -2.23
N ASP A 13 23.93 41.37 -1.07
CA ASP A 13 23.54 40.51 0.06
C ASP A 13 22.19 40.90 0.72
N THR A 14 21.75 42.16 0.58
CA THR A 14 20.45 42.61 1.09
C THR A 14 19.30 42.32 0.14
N ASP A 15 19.51 42.35 -1.18
CA ASP A 15 18.47 42.08 -2.16
C ASP A 15 18.30 40.56 -2.38
N ILE A 16 19.38 39.78 -2.39
CA ILE A 16 19.31 38.31 -2.30
C ILE A 16 18.51 37.86 -1.07
N ASN A 17 18.70 38.51 0.08
CA ASN A 17 17.91 38.22 1.28
C ASN A 17 16.44 38.66 1.20
N LYS A 18 16.11 39.72 0.44
CA LYS A 18 14.71 40.12 0.17
C LYS A 18 14.05 39.13 -0.79
N ASP A 19 14.72 38.72 -1.86
CA ASP A 19 14.20 37.77 -2.83
C ASP A 19 14.01 36.39 -2.22
N LEU A 20 14.95 35.93 -1.40
CA LEU A 20 14.77 34.70 -0.61
C LEU A 20 13.60 34.80 0.39
N LYS A 21 13.33 35.97 0.97
CA LYS A 21 12.15 36.19 1.83
C LYS A 21 10.86 36.22 1.02
N LYS A 22 10.85 36.90 -0.14
CA LYS A 22 9.72 36.98 -1.08
C LYS A 22 9.36 35.60 -1.63
N ALA A 23 10.33 34.86 -2.16
CA ALA A 23 10.15 33.49 -2.64
C ALA A 23 9.67 32.54 -1.53
N LYS A 24 10.17 32.69 -0.29
CA LYS A 24 9.63 31.96 0.88
C LYS A 24 8.18 32.34 1.19
N LEU A 25 7.80 33.61 1.07
CA LEU A 25 6.44 34.10 1.30
C LEU A 25 5.47 33.62 0.21
N GLU A 26 5.85 33.72 -1.06
CA GLU A 26 5.10 33.22 -2.22
C GLU A 26 4.96 31.70 -2.18
N THR A 27 6.04 30.98 -1.87
CA THR A 27 5.99 29.53 -1.59
C THR A 27 5.05 29.20 -0.43
N LYS A 28 4.99 30.05 0.61
CA LYS A 28 4.08 29.87 1.75
C LYS A 28 2.62 30.16 1.37
N ALA A 29 2.37 31.16 0.52
CA ALA A 29 1.05 31.47 -0.03
C ALA A 29 0.57 30.37 -0.99
N LEU A 30 1.44 29.85 -1.86
CA LEU A 30 1.16 28.70 -2.73
C LEU A 30 0.98 27.40 -1.94
N LYS A 31 1.70 27.22 -0.82
CA LYS A 31 1.44 26.13 0.14
C LYS A 31 0.14 26.30 0.92
N ALA A 32 -0.30 27.53 1.19
CA ALA A 32 -1.61 27.81 1.76
C ALA A 32 -2.75 27.64 0.74
N LYS A 33 -2.47 27.86 -0.55
CA LYS A 33 -3.34 27.49 -1.69
C LYS A 33 -3.34 26.00 -2.00
N ARG A 34 -2.51 25.15 -1.37
CA ARG A 34 -2.73 23.70 -1.42
C ARG A 34 -4.04 23.44 -0.69
N PRO A 35 -5.10 22.96 -1.35
CA PRO A 35 -6.37 22.79 -0.67
C PRO A 35 -6.18 21.81 0.49
N GLY A 36 -6.71 22.18 1.65
CA GLY A 36 -6.78 21.28 2.78
C GLY A 36 -7.70 20.09 2.48
N PHE A 37 -8.13 19.40 3.54
CA PHE A 37 -9.28 18.52 3.46
C PHE A 37 -10.56 19.36 3.50
N THR A 38 -10.88 20.02 2.38
CA THR A 38 -12.13 20.79 2.20
C THR A 38 -13.29 19.84 1.92
N ASP A 39 -14.53 20.29 2.16
CA ASP A 39 -15.72 19.48 1.91
C ASP A 39 -15.86 19.12 0.43
N ASP A 40 -15.53 20.04 -0.49
CA ASP A 40 -15.47 19.77 -1.94
C ASP A 40 -14.57 18.58 -2.27
N ARG A 41 -13.45 18.41 -1.54
CA ARG A 41 -12.50 17.32 -1.76
C ARG A 41 -12.93 15.97 -1.19
N TYR A 42 -13.90 15.97 -0.27
CA TYR A 42 -14.59 14.77 0.12
C TYR A 42 -15.73 14.47 -0.87
N ASN A 43 -16.43 15.49 -1.34
CA ASN A 43 -17.63 15.37 -2.19
C ASN A 43 -17.34 15.24 -3.70
N GLU A 44 -16.09 15.38 -4.15
CA GLU A 44 -15.69 15.27 -5.57
C GLU A 44 -16.06 13.95 -6.27
N THR A 45 -16.36 12.90 -5.50
CA THR A 45 -16.89 11.62 -5.99
C THR A 45 -17.58 10.87 -4.85
N SER A 46 -18.48 9.95 -5.17
CA SER A 46 -19.13 9.02 -4.24
C SER A 46 -18.50 7.61 -4.33
N TYR A 47 -19.07 6.66 -3.59
CA TYR A 47 -18.66 5.25 -3.62
C TYR A 47 -19.91 4.37 -3.70
N TYR A 48 -19.74 3.14 -4.15
CA TYR A 48 -20.77 2.11 -4.21
C TYR A 48 -20.23 0.79 -3.68
N ILE A 49 -21.13 -0.15 -3.36
CA ILE A 49 -20.78 -1.49 -2.91
C ILE A 49 -21.28 -2.49 -3.95
N GLU A 50 -20.39 -3.38 -4.39
CA GLU A 50 -20.66 -4.42 -5.36
C GLU A 50 -19.83 -5.66 -4.99
N ASN A 51 -20.44 -6.85 -4.95
CA ASN A 51 -19.76 -8.12 -4.67
C ASN A 51 -18.88 -8.13 -3.40
N GLY A 52 -19.30 -7.42 -2.34
CA GLY A 52 -18.54 -7.30 -1.09
C GLY A 52 -17.37 -6.32 -1.15
N LEU A 53 -17.20 -5.58 -2.25
CA LEU A 53 -16.16 -4.59 -2.47
C LEU A 53 -16.71 -3.17 -2.41
N ARG A 54 -15.92 -2.26 -1.83
CA ARG A 54 -16.12 -0.81 -1.88
C ARG A 54 -15.41 -0.24 -3.10
N LYS A 55 -16.20 0.20 -4.08
CA LYS A 55 -15.74 0.81 -5.34
C LYS A 55 -16.00 2.31 -5.30
N VAL A 56 -15.15 3.10 -5.96
CA VAL A 56 -15.24 4.56 -6.01
C VAL A 56 -15.58 4.95 -7.44
N TYR A 57 -16.56 5.84 -7.65
CA TYR A 57 -16.87 6.29 -9.00
C TYR A 57 -15.67 7.05 -9.60
N PRO A 58 -15.30 6.79 -10.86
CA PRO A 58 -14.16 7.45 -11.49
C PRO A 58 -14.26 8.97 -11.44
N TYR A 59 -13.12 9.64 -11.26
CA TYR A 59 -13.09 11.08 -11.00
C TYR A 59 -11.81 11.75 -11.48
N TYR A 60 -11.90 13.02 -11.83
CA TYR A 60 -10.74 13.82 -12.20
C TYR A 60 -9.93 14.27 -10.99
N PHE A 61 -8.61 14.14 -11.06
CA PHE A 61 -7.70 14.63 -10.04
C PHE A 61 -6.46 15.30 -10.61
N THR A 62 -6.14 16.50 -10.11
CA THR A 62 -4.91 17.21 -10.45
C THR A 62 -3.81 16.90 -9.44
N PHE A 63 -2.78 16.16 -9.86
CA PHE A 63 -1.52 16.07 -9.12
C PHE A 63 -0.71 17.35 -9.35
N THR A 64 -0.36 18.06 -8.28
CA THR A 64 0.46 19.28 -8.35
C THR A 64 1.79 19.12 -7.61
N THR A 65 2.91 19.47 -8.24
CA THR A 65 4.21 19.59 -7.57
C THR A 65 4.99 20.78 -8.11
N PHE A 66 5.85 21.36 -7.28
CA PHE A 66 6.89 22.26 -7.79
C PHE A 66 8.07 21.46 -8.31
N THR A 67 8.78 22.00 -9.29
CA THR A 67 10.05 21.44 -9.79
C THR A 67 11.07 21.36 -8.65
N LYS A 68 11.58 20.15 -8.40
CA LYS A 68 12.64 19.90 -7.40
C LYS A 68 13.99 20.31 -7.99
N GLY A 69 14.93 20.75 -7.15
CA GLY A 69 16.25 21.20 -7.60
C GLY A 69 16.98 20.20 -8.52
N ARG A 70 16.85 18.89 -8.25
CA ARG A 70 17.44 17.83 -9.10
C ARG A 70 16.86 17.70 -10.51
N TRP A 71 15.68 18.28 -10.77
CA TRP A 71 14.98 18.21 -12.07
C TRP A 71 15.25 19.43 -12.94
N VAL A 72 15.90 20.48 -12.41
CA VAL A 72 16.10 21.74 -13.14
C VAL A 72 17.04 21.50 -14.32
N GLY A 73 16.62 21.90 -15.52
CA GLY A 73 17.35 21.68 -16.77
C GLY A 73 17.08 20.33 -17.45
N GLU A 74 16.51 19.34 -16.75
CA GLU A 74 16.02 18.10 -17.36
C GLU A 74 14.73 18.36 -18.17
N ARG A 75 14.46 17.52 -19.18
CA ARG A 75 13.20 17.57 -19.93
C ARG A 75 12.05 17.07 -19.07
N ILE A 76 10.87 17.67 -19.23
CA ILE A 76 9.67 17.27 -18.51
C ILE A 76 9.33 15.79 -18.74
N LEU A 77 9.44 15.28 -19.96
CA LEU A 77 9.15 13.88 -20.29
C LEU A 77 10.09 12.90 -19.56
N ASP A 78 11.40 13.15 -19.58
CA ASP A 78 12.41 12.30 -18.91
C ASP A 78 12.16 12.23 -17.40
N VAL A 79 11.85 13.37 -16.78
CA VAL A 79 11.53 13.48 -15.35
C VAL A 79 10.26 12.72 -15.01
N PHE A 80 9.21 12.85 -15.83
CA PHE A 80 7.95 12.13 -15.62
C PHE A 80 8.13 10.62 -15.74
N ALA A 81 8.71 10.12 -16.84
CA ALA A 81 8.96 8.69 -17.04
C ALA A 81 9.84 8.07 -15.93
N ARG A 82 10.84 8.79 -15.42
CA ARG A 82 11.78 8.28 -14.41
C ARG A 82 11.22 8.29 -12.99
N GLU A 83 10.52 9.35 -12.60
CA GLU A 83 10.08 9.61 -11.22
C GLU A 83 8.63 9.20 -10.96
N PHE A 84 7.75 9.31 -11.95
CA PHE A 84 6.32 9.06 -11.82
C PHE A 84 5.95 7.80 -12.60
N ARG A 85 5.91 6.67 -11.92
CA ARG A 85 5.75 5.34 -12.55
C ARG A 85 4.30 4.87 -12.62
N ALA A 86 3.35 5.81 -12.72
CA ALA A 86 1.94 5.49 -12.85
C ALA A 86 1.58 5.01 -14.26
N HIS A 87 2.31 5.52 -15.27
CA HIS A 87 2.10 5.23 -16.69
C HIS A 87 3.44 5.15 -17.46
N PRO A 88 3.46 4.59 -18.68
CA PRO A 88 4.62 4.59 -19.56
C PRO A 88 5.01 6.00 -20.05
N ALA A 89 6.21 6.15 -20.61
CA ALA A 89 6.69 7.44 -21.15
C ALA A 89 5.75 8.01 -22.24
N ALA A 90 5.26 7.16 -23.16
CA ALA A 90 4.34 7.55 -24.22
C ALA A 90 3.01 8.14 -23.71
N GLU A 91 2.53 7.69 -22.54
CA GLU A 91 1.35 8.27 -21.89
C GLU A 91 1.61 9.71 -21.43
N TYR A 92 2.77 9.95 -20.79
CA TYR A 92 3.13 11.29 -20.35
C TYR A 92 3.38 12.23 -21.52
N GLU A 93 4.00 11.75 -22.60
CA GLU A 93 4.13 12.53 -23.83
C GLU A 93 2.75 12.92 -24.38
N ARG A 94 1.79 11.98 -24.41
CA ARG A 94 0.41 12.27 -24.81
C ARG A 94 -0.26 13.29 -23.88
N CYS A 95 -0.05 13.19 -22.57
CA CYS A 95 -0.58 14.15 -21.59
C CYS A 95 0.00 15.56 -21.76
N ILE A 96 1.31 15.69 -22.04
CA ILE A 96 1.96 16.97 -22.36
C ILE A 96 1.39 17.54 -23.66
N ARG A 97 1.34 16.73 -24.71
CA ARG A 97 0.77 17.12 -26.01
C ARG A 97 -0.72 17.44 -25.91
N ALA A 98 -1.50 16.82 -25.03
CA ALA A 98 -2.91 17.12 -24.80
C ALA A 98 -3.14 18.36 -23.90
N GLY A 99 -2.12 18.82 -23.17
CA GLY A 99 -2.26 19.89 -22.18
C GLY A 99 -2.92 19.45 -20.87
N THR A 100 -3.03 18.14 -20.60
CA THR A 100 -3.44 17.63 -19.28
C THR A 100 -2.26 17.62 -18.30
N LEU A 101 -1.03 17.54 -18.80
CA LEU A 101 0.20 17.85 -18.07
C LEU A 101 0.72 19.23 -18.47
N THR A 102 0.67 20.18 -17.53
CA THR A 102 1.01 21.60 -17.73
C THR A 102 2.13 22.07 -16.82
N VAL A 103 2.76 23.17 -17.21
CA VAL A 103 3.77 23.90 -16.43
C VAL A 103 3.27 25.34 -16.23
N ASN A 104 3.14 25.77 -14.97
CA ASN A 104 2.59 27.09 -14.61
C ASN A 104 1.19 27.35 -15.21
N TYR A 105 0.37 26.30 -15.33
CA TYR A 105 -0.94 26.25 -16.00
C TYR A 105 -0.92 26.32 -17.54
N ASP A 106 0.25 26.51 -18.14
CA ASP A 106 0.41 26.54 -19.60
C ASP A 106 0.76 25.16 -20.18
N ARG A 107 0.31 24.89 -21.41
CA ARG A 107 0.73 23.74 -22.20
C ARG A 107 2.16 23.94 -22.68
N VAL A 108 3.00 22.91 -22.55
CA VAL A 108 4.40 22.92 -22.97
C VAL A 108 4.68 21.83 -24.00
N ASP A 109 5.86 21.89 -24.61
CA ASP A 109 6.39 20.83 -25.47
C ASP A 109 7.05 19.71 -24.63
N PRO A 110 7.06 18.43 -25.06
CA PRO A 110 7.76 17.35 -24.36
C PRO A 110 9.26 17.60 -24.09
N ASP A 111 9.94 18.38 -24.93
CA ASP A 111 11.34 18.78 -24.74
C ASP A 111 11.52 19.98 -23.78
N TYR A 112 10.44 20.51 -23.21
CA TYR A 112 10.52 21.62 -22.25
C TYR A 112 11.43 21.29 -21.06
N ARG A 113 12.46 22.11 -20.87
CA ARG A 113 13.42 21.99 -19.77
C ARG A 113 12.90 22.69 -18.52
N LEU A 114 12.71 21.92 -17.45
CA LEU A 114 12.11 22.38 -16.21
C LEU A 114 12.96 23.47 -15.53
N LYS A 115 12.31 24.53 -15.06
CA LYS A 115 12.95 25.66 -14.39
C LYS A 115 12.70 25.62 -12.88
N HIS A 116 13.52 26.35 -12.14
CA HIS A 116 13.31 26.49 -10.69
C HIS A 116 11.95 27.14 -10.40
N ASN A 117 11.23 26.60 -9.41
CA ASN A 117 9.87 27.01 -9.00
C ASN A 117 8.73 26.82 -10.03
N ASP A 118 8.97 26.18 -11.18
CA ASP A 118 7.90 25.75 -12.08
C ASP A 118 6.86 24.90 -11.32
N LEU A 119 5.57 25.22 -11.49
CA LEU A 119 4.44 24.45 -10.97
C LEU A 119 3.96 23.45 -12.01
N LEU A 120 4.23 22.16 -11.77
CA LEU A 120 3.79 21.06 -12.61
C LEU A 120 2.41 20.60 -12.15
N ALA A 121 1.45 20.55 -13.05
CA ALA A 121 0.09 20.09 -12.79
C ALA A 121 -0.32 19.01 -13.81
N ASN A 122 -0.58 17.79 -13.32
CA ASN A 122 -1.04 16.66 -14.12
C ASN A 122 -2.51 16.34 -13.78
N VAL A 123 -3.42 16.60 -14.70
CA VAL A 123 -4.84 16.23 -14.61
C VAL A 123 -4.99 14.80 -15.11
N VAL A 124 -5.41 13.89 -14.23
CA VAL A 124 -5.67 12.48 -14.58
C VAL A 124 -7.09 12.08 -14.25
N HIS A 125 -7.67 11.21 -15.08
CA HIS A 125 -8.89 10.50 -14.77
C HIS A 125 -8.54 9.29 -13.88
N ARG A 126 -9.05 9.26 -12.64
CA ARG A 126 -8.65 8.27 -11.62
C ARG A 126 -9.65 7.14 -11.47
N HIS A 127 -9.06 5.95 -11.44
CA HIS A 127 -9.66 4.71 -10.94
C HIS A 127 -8.94 4.33 -9.65
N GLU A 128 -9.69 4.04 -8.60
CA GLU A 128 -9.11 3.50 -7.36
C GLU A 128 -9.29 1.99 -7.32
N VAL A 129 -8.27 1.28 -6.85
CA VAL A 129 -8.39 -0.17 -6.63
C VAL A 129 -9.48 -0.41 -5.58
N PRO A 130 -10.43 -1.34 -5.83
CA PRO A 130 -11.45 -1.70 -4.84
C PRO A 130 -10.83 -2.21 -3.54
N VAL A 131 -11.52 -1.99 -2.43
CA VAL A 131 -11.16 -2.51 -1.11
C VAL A 131 -12.35 -3.27 -0.53
N THR A 132 -12.18 -3.96 0.60
CA THR A 132 -13.31 -4.58 1.30
C THR A 132 -14.41 -3.57 1.63
N SER A 133 -15.67 -4.00 1.55
CA SER A 133 -16.84 -3.24 2.04
C SER A 133 -17.09 -3.40 3.54
N GLN A 134 -16.25 -4.15 4.27
CA GLN A 134 -16.36 -4.27 5.73
C GLN A 134 -16.31 -2.88 6.40
N PRO A 135 -17.23 -2.57 7.33
CA PRO A 135 -17.27 -1.29 8.00
C PRO A 135 -16.05 -1.09 8.90
N ILE A 136 -15.64 0.16 9.08
CA ILE A 136 -14.60 0.54 10.05
C ILE A 136 -15.27 0.74 11.41
N THR A 137 -15.16 -0.24 12.31
CA THR A 137 -15.75 -0.16 13.65
C THR A 137 -15.05 0.90 14.50
N LEU A 138 -15.81 1.81 15.10
CA LEU A 138 -15.30 2.73 16.12
C LEU A 138 -15.16 1.98 17.45
N VAL A 139 -13.93 1.83 17.94
CA VAL A 139 -13.62 1.19 19.23
C VAL A 139 -13.74 2.19 20.38
N HIS A 140 -13.32 3.42 20.16
CA HIS A 140 -13.46 4.52 21.12
C HIS A 140 -13.49 5.88 20.42
N ILE A 141 -14.25 6.81 20.98
CA ILE A 141 -14.34 8.19 20.50
C ILE A 141 -14.56 9.14 21.68
N ASP A 142 -13.68 10.14 21.81
CA ASP A 142 -13.83 11.24 22.75
C ASP A 142 -13.51 12.59 22.07
N GLU A 143 -13.29 13.65 22.84
CA GLU A 143 -12.94 14.99 22.33
C GLU A 143 -11.55 15.05 21.67
N ASP A 144 -10.65 14.16 22.08
CA ASP A 144 -9.20 14.22 21.90
C ASP A 144 -8.69 13.16 20.90
N ILE A 145 -9.30 11.96 20.90
CA ILE A 145 -8.89 10.79 20.12
C ILE A 145 -10.08 10.06 19.46
N VAL A 146 -9.79 9.35 18.38
CA VAL A 146 -10.64 8.33 17.77
C VAL A 146 -9.80 7.06 17.63
N VAL A 147 -10.35 5.92 18.04
CA VAL A 147 -9.73 4.60 17.94
C VAL A 147 -10.65 3.72 17.10
N VAL A 148 -10.10 3.06 16.09
CA VAL A 148 -10.88 2.22 15.17
C VAL A 148 -10.30 0.83 15.02
N ASN A 149 -11.16 -0.15 14.79
CA ASN A 149 -10.78 -1.44 14.23
C ASN A 149 -10.75 -1.29 12.71
N LYS A 150 -9.55 -1.22 12.15
CA LYS A 150 -9.31 -1.10 10.71
C LYS A 150 -9.43 -2.49 10.08
N PRO A 151 -10.34 -2.75 9.13
CA PRO A 151 -10.34 -4.01 8.38
C PRO A 151 -9.11 -4.11 7.45
N ALA A 152 -8.84 -5.32 6.94
CA ALA A 152 -7.77 -5.53 5.96
C ALA A 152 -8.07 -4.81 4.63
N SER A 153 -7.16 -4.86 3.65
CA SER A 153 -7.19 -4.17 2.34
C SER A 153 -7.20 -2.64 2.29
N ILE A 154 -7.67 -1.92 3.31
CA ILE A 154 -7.82 -0.45 3.28
C ILE A 154 -6.51 0.25 3.71
N PRO A 155 -5.91 1.17 2.94
CA PRO A 155 -4.81 2.01 3.42
C PRO A 155 -5.25 3.08 4.43
N VAL A 156 -4.36 3.48 5.33
CA VAL A 156 -4.66 4.50 6.38
C VAL A 156 -4.92 5.90 5.79
N HIS A 157 -4.11 6.32 4.82
CA HIS A 157 -4.14 7.66 4.22
C HIS A 157 -3.93 7.59 2.71
N PRO A 158 -4.31 8.63 1.93
CA PRO A 158 -4.08 8.67 0.49
C PRO A 158 -2.64 8.35 0.10
N CYS A 159 -2.46 7.29 -0.68
CA CYS A 159 -1.16 6.83 -1.15
C CYS A 159 -1.31 6.04 -2.46
N GLY A 160 -0.50 6.39 -3.46
CA GLY A 160 -0.52 5.74 -4.77
C GLY A 160 -1.92 5.71 -5.39
N ARG A 161 -2.38 4.49 -5.71
CA ARG A 161 -3.68 4.21 -6.34
C ARG A 161 -4.90 4.50 -5.45
N TYR A 162 -4.72 4.75 -4.15
CA TYR A 162 -5.83 4.96 -3.19
C TYR A 162 -5.92 6.41 -2.68
N ARG A 163 -7.14 6.93 -2.55
CA ARG A 163 -7.47 8.21 -1.89
C ARG A 163 -8.82 8.12 -1.15
N HIS A 164 -9.94 7.92 -1.85
CA HIS A 164 -11.26 7.76 -1.24
C HIS A 164 -11.47 6.39 -0.62
N ASN A 165 -10.80 5.36 -1.13
CA ASN A 165 -10.64 4.06 -0.48
C ASN A 165 -9.52 4.10 0.56
N THR A 166 -9.59 5.02 1.53
CA THR A 166 -8.66 5.08 2.67
C THR A 166 -9.38 5.43 3.97
N VAL A 167 -8.84 4.98 5.11
CA VAL A 167 -9.49 5.14 6.43
C VAL A 167 -9.88 6.58 6.72
N VAL A 168 -8.98 7.55 6.48
CA VAL A 168 -9.27 8.98 6.73
C VAL A 168 -10.34 9.58 5.81
N PHE A 169 -10.58 9.01 4.62
CA PHE A 169 -11.67 9.42 3.73
C PHE A 169 -12.99 8.74 4.09
N ILE A 170 -12.93 7.46 4.45
CA ILE A 170 -14.07 6.66 4.92
C ILE A 170 -14.64 7.29 6.21
N LEU A 171 -13.81 7.51 7.23
CA LEU A 171 -14.23 8.13 8.49
C LEU A 171 -14.78 9.56 8.30
N ALA A 172 -14.24 10.32 7.34
CA ALA A 172 -14.73 11.66 7.04
C ALA A 172 -16.07 11.67 6.28
N LYS A 173 -16.31 10.70 5.39
CA LYS A 173 -17.55 10.56 4.62
C LYS A 173 -18.68 9.93 5.42
N GLU A 174 -18.41 8.83 6.11
CA GLU A 174 -19.41 7.97 6.72
C GLU A 174 -19.72 8.37 8.18
N TYR A 175 -18.76 8.98 8.87
CA TYR A 175 -18.88 9.37 10.28
C TYR A 175 -18.67 10.88 10.53
N ASN A 176 -18.51 11.69 9.48
CA ASN A 176 -18.17 13.12 9.54
C ASN A 176 -16.88 13.44 10.36
N LEU A 177 -15.99 12.45 10.54
CA LEU A 177 -14.74 12.58 11.31
C LEU A 177 -13.62 13.14 10.44
N LYS A 178 -13.75 14.43 10.12
CA LYS A 178 -12.81 15.20 9.28
C LYS A 178 -11.57 15.64 10.06
N ASN A 179 -10.50 16.00 9.35
CA ASN A 179 -9.27 16.61 9.89
C ASN A 179 -8.48 15.79 10.93
N LEU A 180 -8.77 14.50 11.09
CA LEU A 180 -8.05 13.56 11.95
C LEU A 180 -6.53 13.57 11.70
N ARG A 181 -5.76 13.36 12.77
CA ARG A 181 -4.29 13.34 12.76
C ARG A 181 -3.79 11.94 13.09
N THR A 182 -3.23 11.27 12.10
CA THR A 182 -2.65 9.93 12.20
C THR A 182 -1.57 9.87 13.31
N ILE A 183 -1.80 9.10 14.38
CA ILE A 183 -0.81 8.89 15.46
C ILE A 183 0.25 7.86 15.05
N HIS A 184 -0.21 6.80 14.39
CA HIS A 184 0.62 5.77 13.78
C HIS A 184 -0.10 5.20 12.54
N ARG A 185 0.57 4.33 11.78
CA ARG A 185 -0.02 3.64 10.63
C ARG A 185 0.01 2.14 10.83
N LEU A 186 -0.90 1.46 10.14
CA LEU A 186 -0.84 0.04 9.82
C LEU A 186 -0.56 -0.11 8.32
N ASP A 187 -0.09 -1.29 7.90
CA ASP A 187 0.01 -1.62 6.48
C ASP A 187 -1.39 -1.77 5.85
N ARG A 188 -1.47 -1.77 4.52
CA ARG A 188 -2.76 -1.91 3.79
C ARG A 188 -3.53 -3.14 4.24
N LEU A 189 -2.86 -4.30 4.27
CA LEU A 189 -3.43 -5.61 4.56
C LEU A 189 -3.50 -5.94 6.06
N THR A 190 -2.72 -5.27 6.91
CA THR A 190 -2.83 -5.44 8.37
C THR A 190 -4.15 -4.88 8.88
N SER A 191 -4.87 -5.66 9.69
CA SER A 191 -6.12 -5.24 10.34
C SER A 191 -5.89 -4.80 11.79
N GLY A 192 -6.92 -4.31 12.49
CA GLY A 192 -6.90 -4.03 13.93
C GLY A 192 -6.75 -2.56 14.32
N LEU A 193 -6.33 -2.32 15.57
CA LEU A 193 -6.28 -1.02 16.23
C LEU A 193 -5.48 0.04 15.48
N LEU A 194 -6.15 1.15 15.19
CA LEU A 194 -5.60 2.36 14.59
C LEU A 194 -6.09 3.61 15.32
N LEU A 195 -5.15 4.42 15.80
CA LEU A 195 -5.43 5.60 16.63
C LEU A 195 -5.24 6.91 15.82
N PHE A 196 -6.18 7.83 15.97
CA PHE A 196 -6.15 9.18 15.41
C PHE A 196 -6.36 10.23 16.48
N GLY A 197 -5.48 11.25 16.55
CA GLY A 197 -5.74 12.44 17.35
C GLY A 197 -6.72 13.36 16.64
N ARG A 198 -7.71 13.88 17.36
CA ARG A 198 -8.65 14.90 16.86
C ARG A 198 -7.99 16.29 16.81
N SER A 199 -6.97 16.50 17.65
CA SER A 199 -6.13 17.70 17.65
C SER A 199 -4.66 17.40 17.29
N PRO A 200 -3.92 18.33 16.64
CA PRO A 200 -2.47 18.20 16.45
C PRO A 200 -1.67 18.10 17.76
N LYS A 201 -2.21 18.66 18.87
CA LYS A 201 -1.61 18.58 20.20
C LYS A 201 -1.64 17.14 20.72
N LYS A 202 -2.82 16.51 20.73
CA LYS A 202 -3.01 15.13 21.19
C LYS A 202 -2.24 14.14 20.33
N ALA A 203 -2.27 14.32 19.00
CA ALA A 203 -1.52 13.44 18.09
C ALA A 203 -0.01 13.42 18.42
N ARG A 204 0.62 14.60 18.58
CA ARG A 204 2.04 14.71 18.96
C ARG A 204 2.34 14.11 20.34
N GLN A 205 1.42 14.23 21.30
CA GLN A 205 1.56 13.62 22.62
C GLN A 205 1.57 12.08 22.52
N MET A 206 0.64 11.49 21.77
CA MET A 206 0.54 10.04 21.57
C MET A 206 1.72 9.51 20.74
N GLU A 207 2.13 10.23 19.68
CA GLU A 207 3.36 9.94 18.94
C GLU A 207 4.61 9.95 19.83
N HIS A 208 4.67 10.85 20.82
CA HIS A 208 5.78 10.92 21.77
C HIS A 208 5.81 9.70 22.69
N GLN A 209 4.66 9.25 23.19
CA GLN A 209 4.56 8.00 23.95
C GLN A 209 5.04 6.78 23.13
N ILE A 210 4.63 6.66 21.87
CA ILE A 210 5.08 5.58 20.98
C ILE A 210 6.59 5.69 20.70
N ARG A 211 7.09 6.89 20.39
CA ARG A 211 8.52 7.14 20.11
C ARG A 211 9.42 6.80 21.30
N ASN A 212 8.95 7.09 22.51
CA ASN A 212 9.64 6.79 23.76
C ASN A 212 9.43 5.35 24.27
N ARG A 213 8.78 4.48 23.48
CA ARG A 213 8.46 3.08 23.84
C ARG A 213 7.59 2.94 25.10
N GLN A 214 6.79 3.96 25.43
CA GLN A 214 5.84 3.95 26.55
C GLN A 214 4.52 3.23 26.21
N VAL A 215 4.36 2.79 24.96
CA VAL A 215 3.17 2.08 24.47
C VAL A 215 3.53 0.62 24.21
N GLN A 216 2.95 -0.28 24.98
CA GLN A 216 2.94 -1.71 24.71
C GLN A 216 1.97 -2.00 23.57
N LYS A 217 2.38 -2.85 22.63
CA LYS A 217 1.58 -3.23 21.48
C LYS A 217 1.60 -4.74 21.32
N GLU A 218 0.44 -5.33 21.16
CA GLU A 218 0.25 -6.76 20.93
C GLU A 218 -0.50 -6.97 19.62
N TYR A 219 0.01 -7.88 18.82
CA TYR A 219 -0.54 -8.30 17.53
C TYR A 219 -0.77 -9.80 17.57
N VAL A 220 -1.73 -10.29 16.81
CA VAL A 220 -1.91 -11.73 16.55
C VAL A 220 -1.73 -11.97 15.06
N CYS A 221 -1.05 -13.05 14.70
CA CYS A 221 -0.95 -13.51 13.33
C CYS A 221 -1.12 -15.02 13.20
N ARG A 222 -1.48 -15.48 12.00
CA ARG A 222 -1.36 -16.88 11.60
C ARG A 222 -0.13 -17.04 10.70
N VAL A 223 0.68 -18.06 10.95
CA VAL A 223 1.96 -18.31 10.26
C VAL A 223 2.02 -19.71 9.66
N ASP A 224 2.73 -19.88 8.56
CA ASP A 224 3.00 -21.20 7.98
C ASP A 224 3.90 -22.01 8.93
N GLY A 225 3.56 -23.27 9.17
CA GLY A 225 4.33 -24.22 10.00
C GLY A 225 3.97 -24.21 11.49
N GLU A 226 4.49 -25.23 12.18
CA GLU A 226 4.39 -25.41 13.64
C GLU A 226 5.38 -24.49 14.37
N PHE A 227 4.89 -23.35 14.86
CA PHE A 227 5.68 -22.37 15.61
C PHE A 227 5.99 -22.90 17.02
N PRO A 228 7.23 -22.79 17.53
CA PRO A 228 7.62 -23.35 18.83
C PRO A 228 6.76 -22.84 19.99
N GLU A 229 6.50 -23.70 20.97
CA GLU A 229 5.68 -23.37 22.15
C GLU A 229 6.35 -22.33 23.06
N ASP A 230 7.69 -22.38 23.16
CA ASP A 230 8.50 -21.46 23.95
C ASP A 230 8.43 -20.01 23.43
N GLU A 231 8.65 -19.06 24.35
CA GLU A 231 8.71 -17.64 23.99
C GLU A 231 10.05 -17.32 23.28
N ILE A 232 9.97 -16.82 22.04
CA ILE A 232 11.13 -16.48 21.20
C ILE A 232 11.25 -14.97 21.07
N GLU A 233 12.39 -14.40 21.48
CA GLU A 233 12.74 -13.01 21.18
C GLU A 233 13.67 -12.93 19.96
N CYS A 234 13.16 -12.47 18.83
CA CYS A 234 13.98 -12.17 17.66
C CYS A 234 14.48 -10.71 17.74
N GLN A 235 15.82 -10.54 17.81
CA GLN A 235 16.50 -9.25 17.94
C GLN A 235 17.23 -8.79 16.66
N GLU A 236 16.95 -9.45 15.53
CA GLU A 236 17.64 -9.22 14.27
C GLU A 236 17.44 -7.79 13.72
N PRO A 237 18.50 -7.07 13.31
CA PRO A 237 18.36 -5.73 12.75
C PRO A 237 17.74 -5.76 11.34
N ILE A 238 16.83 -4.82 11.06
CA ILE A 238 16.12 -4.74 9.77
C ILE A 238 16.63 -3.59 8.91
N GLU A 239 17.02 -3.91 7.67
CA GLU A 239 17.39 -2.98 6.60
C GLU A 239 16.24 -2.81 5.60
N VAL A 240 16.09 -1.60 5.03
CA VAL A 240 15.14 -1.33 3.94
C VAL A 240 15.90 -1.41 2.62
N VAL A 241 15.78 -2.53 1.92
CA VAL A 241 16.46 -2.81 0.63
C VAL A 241 15.92 -1.91 -0.47
N SER A 242 14.60 -1.69 -0.51
CA SER A 242 14.00 -0.85 -1.54
C SER A 242 12.81 -0.05 -1.03
N TYR A 243 13.04 1.24 -0.80
CA TYR A 243 11.99 2.23 -0.50
C TYR A 243 10.95 2.39 -1.62
N LYS A 244 11.23 1.91 -2.85
CA LYS A 244 10.32 2.01 -4.00
C LYS A 244 9.15 1.03 -3.91
N ILE A 245 9.40 -0.18 -3.39
CA ILE A 245 8.41 -1.25 -3.21
C ILE A 245 8.14 -1.59 -1.73
N GLY A 246 8.88 -0.97 -0.80
CA GLY A 246 8.74 -1.23 0.64
C GLY A 246 9.37 -2.53 1.12
N VAL A 247 10.37 -3.07 0.39
CA VAL A 247 11.04 -4.31 0.79
C VAL A 247 12.06 -4.05 1.90
N CYS A 248 11.98 -4.89 2.93
CA CYS A 248 12.90 -4.98 4.06
C CYS A 248 13.50 -6.37 4.14
N LYS A 249 14.68 -6.51 4.76
CA LYS A 249 15.28 -7.81 5.13
C LYS A 249 15.96 -7.72 6.49
N VAL A 250 16.26 -8.86 7.11
CA VAL A 250 17.28 -8.93 8.16
C VAL A 250 18.66 -8.68 7.55
N SER A 251 19.45 -7.85 8.19
CA SER A 251 20.79 -7.45 7.73
C SER A 251 21.59 -6.83 8.87
N PRO A 252 22.89 -7.15 9.03
CA PRO A 252 23.77 -6.46 9.98
C PRO A 252 23.91 -4.94 9.74
N LYS A 253 23.54 -4.45 8.54
CA LYS A 253 23.47 -3.02 8.21
C LYS A 253 22.12 -2.37 8.58
N GLY A 254 21.19 -3.19 9.10
CA GLY A 254 19.85 -2.78 9.50
C GLY A 254 19.83 -1.89 10.73
N LYS A 255 18.62 -1.54 11.16
CA LYS A 255 18.39 -0.80 12.40
C LYS A 255 17.83 -1.75 13.44
N ASP A 256 18.46 -1.78 14.62
CA ASP A 256 18.09 -2.65 15.73
C ASP A 256 16.58 -2.65 15.99
N CYS A 257 16.03 -3.84 16.17
CA CYS A 257 14.66 -4.09 16.55
C CYS A 257 14.56 -5.38 17.34
N SER A 258 13.52 -5.47 18.15
CA SER A 258 13.18 -6.67 18.91
C SER A 258 11.67 -6.89 18.85
N THR A 259 11.30 -8.15 18.64
CA THR A 259 9.93 -8.66 18.71
C THR A 259 9.94 -9.95 19.51
N VAL A 260 9.09 -10.02 20.54
CA VAL A 260 8.83 -11.25 21.28
C VAL A 260 7.64 -11.97 20.64
N PHE A 261 7.77 -13.26 20.44
CA PHE A 261 6.77 -14.15 19.85
C PHE A 261 6.43 -15.27 20.81
N LYS A 262 5.15 -15.63 20.88
CA LYS A 262 4.67 -16.78 21.66
C LYS A 262 3.57 -17.50 20.90
N SER A 263 3.66 -18.82 20.79
CA SER A 263 2.58 -19.62 20.21
C SER A 263 1.31 -19.52 21.07
N LEU A 264 0.16 -19.35 20.41
CA LEU A 264 -1.18 -19.45 21.01
C LEU A 264 -1.85 -20.78 20.66
N GLY A 265 -1.27 -21.55 19.75
CA GLY A 265 -1.74 -22.87 19.33
C GLY A 265 -1.33 -23.21 17.90
N TYR A 266 -1.31 -24.50 17.59
CA TYR A 266 -0.98 -25.06 16.28
C TYR A 266 -2.17 -25.84 15.73
N ASN A 267 -2.42 -25.69 14.43
CA ASN A 267 -3.43 -26.43 13.69
C ASN A 267 -2.75 -27.33 12.66
N SER A 268 -2.77 -28.64 12.94
CA SER A 268 -2.13 -29.67 12.12
C SER A 268 -2.84 -29.95 10.78
N LYS A 269 -4.11 -29.55 10.62
CA LYS A 269 -4.87 -29.79 9.39
C LYS A 269 -4.40 -28.91 8.23
N ASN A 270 -4.10 -27.64 8.53
CA ASN A 270 -3.58 -26.68 7.57
C ASN A 270 -2.09 -26.37 7.75
N ASN A 271 -1.42 -27.01 8.73
CA ASN A 271 -0.01 -26.79 9.09
C ASN A 271 0.29 -25.30 9.35
N THR A 272 -0.48 -24.67 10.25
CA THR A 272 -0.27 -23.27 10.64
C THR A 272 -0.41 -23.05 12.15
N SER A 273 0.36 -22.11 12.69
CA SER A 273 0.25 -21.67 14.09
C SER A 273 -0.35 -20.28 14.21
N VAL A 274 -1.06 -20.05 15.31
CA VAL A 274 -1.46 -18.70 15.74
C VAL A 274 -0.41 -18.19 16.72
N VAL A 275 0.11 -16.97 16.51
CA VAL A 275 1.24 -16.42 17.27
C VAL A 275 0.91 -15.02 17.79
N LEU A 276 1.16 -14.81 19.09
CA LEU A 276 1.13 -13.50 19.75
C LEU A 276 2.47 -12.79 19.52
N CYS A 277 2.45 -11.60 18.93
CA CYS A 277 3.64 -10.80 18.65
C CYS A 277 3.66 -9.51 19.47
N LYS A 278 4.73 -9.29 20.25
CA LYS A 278 4.94 -8.10 21.07
C LYS A 278 6.18 -7.33 20.60
N PRO A 279 6.06 -6.45 19.58
CA PRO A 279 7.19 -5.67 19.08
C PRO A 279 7.60 -4.58 20.07
N LYS A 280 8.79 -4.70 20.66
CA LYS A 280 9.43 -3.68 21.53
C LYS A 280 9.85 -2.41 20.77
N THR A 281 9.72 -2.44 19.45
CA THR A 281 10.15 -1.39 18.49
C THR A 281 9.09 -1.20 17.40
N GLY A 282 9.42 -0.50 16.30
CA GLY A 282 8.47 -0.20 15.22
C GLY A 282 9.18 0.10 13.90
N ARG A 283 9.88 -0.90 13.34
CA ARG A 283 10.44 -0.84 11.98
C ARG A 283 9.38 -1.20 10.94
N MET A 284 9.62 -0.81 9.69
CA MET A 284 8.73 -1.15 8.57
C MET A 284 8.69 -2.66 8.39
N HIS A 285 7.48 -3.24 8.36
CA HIS A 285 7.22 -4.68 8.23
C HIS A 285 7.88 -5.56 9.32
N GLN A 286 8.22 -5.01 10.49
CA GLN A 286 9.06 -5.70 11.50
C GLN A 286 8.58 -7.12 11.87
N ILE A 287 7.31 -7.28 12.20
CA ILE A 287 6.73 -8.59 12.57
C ILE A 287 6.87 -9.59 11.40
N ARG A 288 6.51 -9.15 10.19
CA ARG A 288 6.48 -9.97 8.97
C ARG A 288 7.89 -10.47 8.60
N VAL A 289 8.89 -9.59 8.68
CA VAL A 289 10.30 -9.91 8.39
C VAL A 289 10.93 -10.79 9.47
N HIS A 290 10.68 -10.54 10.75
CA HIS A 290 11.19 -11.42 11.82
C HIS A 290 10.58 -12.83 11.72
N LEU A 291 9.28 -12.93 11.46
CA LEU A 291 8.60 -14.21 11.27
C LEU A 291 9.11 -14.98 10.04
N GLN A 292 9.30 -14.29 8.91
CA GLN A 292 9.97 -14.85 7.73
C GLN A 292 11.38 -15.37 8.06
N TYR A 293 12.19 -14.57 8.76
CA TYR A 293 13.55 -14.93 9.16
C TYR A 293 13.58 -16.16 10.07
N LEU A 294 12.65 -16.29 11.03
CA LEU A 294 12.51 -17.48 11.86
C LEU A 294 12.06 -18.73 11.06
N GLY A 295 11.54 -18.54 9.83
CA GLY A 295 11.06 -19.60 8.95
C GLY A 295 9.55 -19.83 9.01
N TYR A 296 8.82 -18.94 9.66
CA TYR A 296 7.37 -19.01 9.90
C TYR A 296 6.68 -17.77 9.30
N PRO A 297 6.75 -17.54 7.98
CA PRO A 297 6.17 -16.37 7.35
C PRO A 297 4.66 -16.28 7.59
N VAL A 298 4.14 -15.05 7.64
CA VAL A 298 2.69 -14.80 7.85
C VAL A 298 1.90 -15.37 6.68
N VAL A 299 0.84 -16.13 7.00
CA VAL A 299 -0.04 -16.73 5.99
C VAL A 299 -0.67 -15.62 5.15
N ASN A 300 -0.65 -15.83 3.82
CA ASN A 300 -1.19 -14.89 2.84
C ASN A 300 -0.55 -13.48 2.90
N ASP A 301 0.73 -13.39 3.29
CA ASP A 301 1.55 -12.18 3.09
C ASP A 301 2.09 -12.15 1.65
N PRO A 302 1.60 -11.26 0.77
CA PRO A 302 1.95 -11.27 -0.65
C PRO A 302 3.39 -10.82 -0.92
N LEU A 303 4.09 -10.26 0.07
CA LEU A 303 5.46 -9.80 -0.10
C LEU A 303 6.46 -10.80 0.43
N TYR A 304 6.28 -11.31 1.65
CA TYR A 304 7.29 -12.11 2.34
C TYR A 304 7.04 -13.62 2.24
N ASN A 305 5.80 -14.05 2.01
CA ASN A 305 5.48 -15.47 2.00
C ASN A 305 5.60 -16.11 0.59
N HIS A 306 6.67 -15.77 -0.14
CA HIS A 306 6.80 -16.08 -1.58
C HIS A 306 8.13 -16.80 -1.91
N PRO A 307 8.15 -17.82 -2.80
CA PRO A 307 9.37 -18.58 -3.16
C PRO A 307 10.46 -17.77 -3.89
N VAL A 308 10.21 -16.49 -4.20
CA VAL A 308 11.22 -15.58 -4.76
C VAL A 308 12.41 -15.36 -3.83
N PHE A 309 12.22 -15.56 -2.52
CA PHE A 309 13.28 -15.57 -1.49
C PHE A 309 14.03 -16.92 -1.40
N GLY A 310 13.89 -17.79 -2.41
CA GLY A 310 14.53 -19.11 -2.42
C GLY A 310 13.69 -20.20 -1.72
N PRO A 311 14.22 -21.45 -1.66
CA PRO A 311 13.47 -22.61 -1.20
C PRO A 311 13.06 -22.52 0.28
N LEU A 312 13.86 -21.83 1.10
CA LEU A 312 13.58 -21.58 2.52
C LEU A 312 12.74 -20.31 2.77
N ARG A 313 12.24 -19.65 1.71
CA ARG A 313 11.34 -18.48 1.76
C ARG A 313 11.85 -17.31 2.63
N GLY A 314 13.16 -17.16 2.82
CA GLY A 314 13.76 -16.11 3.66
C GLY A 314 14.26 -16.54 5.05
N LYS A 315 14.11 -17.83 5.43
CA LYS A 315 14.59 -18.34 6.73
C LYS A 315 16.09 -18.10 6.91
N GLY A 316 16.51 -17.63 8.09
CA GLY A 316 17.89 -17.25 8.39
C GLY A 316 18.43 -16.07 7.56
N GLY A 317 17.59 -15.40 6.77
CA GLY A 317 18.02 -14.39 5.80
C GLY A 317 18.51 -14.97 4.48
N ASP A 318 18.38 -16.28 4.24
CA ASP A 318 18.70 -16.89 2.94
C ASP A 318 17.70 -16.42 1.87
N THR A 319 18.25 -15.93 0.75
CA THR A 319 17.49 -15.45 -0.42
C THR A 319 17.61 -16.40 -1.63
N GLY A 320 18.17 -17.60 -1.44
CA GLY A 320 18.49 -18.52 -2.53
C GLY A 320 19.67 -18.04 -3.38
N GLY A 321 20.66 -17.39 -2.76
CA GLY A 321 21.86 -16.87 -3.43
C GLY A 321 21.66 -15.61 -4.30
N LYS A 322 20.50 -14.94 -4.20
CA LYS A 322 20.19 -13.74 -5.01
C LYS A 322 20.86 -12.48 -4.44
N SER A 323 21.32 -11.59 -5.31
CA SER A 323 21.70 -10.23 -4.90
C SER A 323 20.46 -9.40 -4.56
N ASP A 324 20.65 -8.31 -3.80
CA ASP A 324 19.57 -7.39 -3.44
C ASP A 324 18.91 -6.77 -4.67
N GLU A 325 19.69 -6.44 -5.70
CA GLU A 325 19.19 -5.89 -6.97
C GLU A 325 18.37 -6.92 -7.75
N GLN A 326 18.77 -8.21 -7.72
CA GLN A 326 18.02 -9.27 -8.36
C GLN A 326 16.70 -9.53 -7.63
N LEU A 327 16.74 -9.68 -6.31
CA LEU A 327 15.54 -9.87 -5.49
C LEU A 327 14.54 -8.72 -5.66
N VAL A 328 15.02 -7.46 -5.66
CA VAL A 328 14.17 -6.29 -5.92
C VAL A 328 13.61 -6.27 -7.34
N ARG A 329 14.38 -6.71 -8.35
CA ARG A 329 13.88 -6.83 -9.74
C ARG A 329 12.79 -7.88 -9.86
N ASP A 330 13.01 -9.07 -9.30
CA ASP A 330 12.05 -10.18 -9.32
C ASP A 330 10.74 -9.76 -8.61
N LEU A 331 10.85 -9.12 -7.43
CA LEU A 331 9.70 -8.61 -6.68
C LEU A 331 8.94 -7.51 -7.42
N ILE A 332 9.62 -6.65 -8.20
CA ILE A 332 8.96 -5.68 -9.08
C ILE A 332 8.23 -6.40 -10.21
N ALA A 333 8.81 -7.45 -10.81
CA ALA A 333 8.18 -8.20 -11.89
C ALA A 333 6.89 -8.90 -11.41
N ILE A 334 6.95 -9.58 -10.26
CA ILE A 334 5.79 -10.20 -9.61
C ILE A 334 4.74 -9.12 -9.28
N HIS A 335 5.13 -8.06 -8.57
CA HIS A 335 4.20 -7.01 -8.16
C HIS A 335 3.56 -6.27 -9.34
N ASN A 336 4.25 -6.16 -10.48
CA ASN A 336 3.69 -5.58 -11.70
C ASN A 336 2.71 -6.53 -12.39
N ALA A 337 3.02 -7.84 -12.48
CA ALA A 337 2.12 -8.85 -13.03
C ALA A 337 0.84 -9.03 -12.18
N GLU A 338 0.92 -8.81 -10.87
CA GLU A 338 -0.22 -8.82 -9.95
C GLU A 338 -0.97 -7.47 -9.88
N ASN A 339 -0.56 -6.45 -10.63
CA ASN A 339 -0.99 -5.06 -10.38
C ASN A 339 -2.33 -4.70 -11.05
N TRP A 340 -3.43 -5.22 -10.52
CA TRP A 340 -4.87 -5.18 -10.92
C TRP A 340 -5.52 -3.98 -11.66
N LEU A 341 -4.82 -2.88 -11.92
CA LEU A 341 -5.22 -1.92 -12.97
C LEU A 341 -4.29 -2.15 -14.16
N GLY A 342 -4.85 -2.73 -15.23
CA GLY A 342 -4.14 -3.20 -16.41
C GLY A 342 -3.36 -2.08 -17.09
N VAL A 343 -2.07 -1.99 -16.74
CA VAL A 343 -1.04 -1.35 -17.55
C VAL A 343 -0.02 -2.45 -17.84
N ASP A 344 -0.51 -3.49 -18.52
CA ASP A 344 0.33 -4.57 -19.02
C ASP A 344 1.28 -3.97 -20.06
N ALA A 345 2.57 -3.95 -19.72
CA ALA A 345 3.63 -3.51 -20.64
C ALA A 345 3.83 -4.47 -21.83
N ALA A 346 2.97 -5.47 -21.97
CA ALA A 346 2.98 -6.48 -23.02
C ALA A 346 1.96 -6.21 -24.15
N ASP A 347 0.98 -5.31 -23.95
CA ASP A 347 -0.10 -5.01 -24.92
C ASP A 347 0.19 -3.80 -25.84
N ASP A 348 1.46 -3.40 -25.96
CA ASP A 348 1.90 -2.24 -26.77
C ASP A 348 1.64 -2.47 -28.29
N ASP A 349 1.54 -3.73 -28.73
CA ASP A 349 1.39 -4.12 -30.15
C ASP A 349 -0.07 -4.31 -30.62
N LEU A 350 -1.04 -4.50 -29.70
CA LEU A 350 -2.42 -4.87 -30.05
C LEU A 350 -3.43 -3.71 -30.00
N LEU A 351 -3.07 -2.58 -29.40
CA LEU A 351 -3.92 -1.38 -29.36
C LEU A 351 -3.85 -0.53 -30.64
N PHE A 352 -2.97 -0.87 -31.59
CA PHE A 352 -2.78 -0.15 -32.86
C PHE A 352 -3.27 -0.90 -34.10
N SER A 353 -4.43 -1.59 -33.98
CA SER A 353 -5.21 -1.97 -35.16
C SER A 353 -5.72 -0.71 -35.88
N LYS A 354 -5.05 -0.33 -36.98
CA LYS A 354 -5.50 0.75 -37.88
C LYS A 354 -6.97 0.52 -38.29
N PRO A 355 -7.78 1.57 -38.48
CA PRO A 355 -9.06 1.39 -39.16
C PRO A 355 -8.80 0.79 -40.54
N ALA A 356 -9.60 -0.22 -40.90
CA ALA A 356 -9.50 -0.85 -42.20
C ALA A 356 -9.73 0.19 -43.31
N SER A 357 -8.75 0.36 -44.18
CA SER A 357 -8.94 0.99 -45.47
C SER A 357 -9.70 0.02 -46.37
N GLU A 358 -10.96 0.30 -46.66
CA GLU A 358 -11.64 -0.37 -47.77
C GLU A 358 -11.13 0.23 -49.10
N ASP A 359 -10.77 -0.66 -50.01
CA ASP A 359 -10.22 -0.31 -51.32
C ASP A 359 -11.28 0.31 -52.24
N LYS A 360 -10.86 1.27 -53.08
CA LYS A 360 -10.58 0.96 -54.51
C LYS A 360 -10.09 2.17 -55.30
N VAL A 361 -9.07 1.92 -56.12
CA VAL A 361 -8.70 2.79 -57.24
C VAL A 361 -9.64 2.47 -58.42
N GLY A 362 -10.16 3.52 -59.05
CA GLY A 362 -10.86 3.47 -60.34
C GLY A 362 -10.74 4.84 -60.98
N GLU A 363 -10.15 4.89 -62.17
CA GLU A 363 -10.00 6.09 -62.99
C GLU A 363 -11.34 6.41 -63.68
N ASP A 364 -11.80 7.67 -63.65
CA ASP A 364 -11.97 8.49 -64.87
C ASP A 364 -12.83 9.77 -64.66
N ASP A 365 -12.36 10.82 -65.34
CA ASP A 365 -13.01 12.01 -65.91
C ASP A 365 -13.92 13.02 -65.14
N CYS A 366 -13.48 14.28 -65.30
CA CYS A 366 -14.22 15.53 -65.54
C CYS A 366 -15.28 16.13 -64.57
N ASP A 367 -14.98 17.39 -64.18
CA ASP A 367 -15.81 18.60 -64.36
C ASP A 367 -16.39 19.39 -63.16
N THR A 368 -16.43 20.71 -63.39
CA THR A 368 -17.01 21.89 -62.69
C THR A 368 -17.73 21.80 -61.31
N GLY A 369 -17.59 22.88 -60.51
CA GLY A 369 -18.75 23.40 -59.76
C GLY A 369 -18.57 23.99 -58.33
N THR A 370 -18.23 25.28 -58.24
CA THR A 370 -18.78 26.29 -57.30
C THR A 370 -19.28 25.93 -55.86
N ALA A 371 -18.57 26.48 -54.87
CA ALA A 371 -19.04 27.35 -53.76
C ALA A 371 -20.43 27.18 -53.07
N SER A 372 -20.42 27.01 -51.73
CA SER A 372 -21.10 27.83 -50.66
C SER A 372 -20.96 27.10 -49.31
N ARG A 373 -20.49 27.66 -48.18
CA ARG A 373 -20.92 28.79 -47.31
C ARG A 373 -22.10 28.45 -46.36
N GLU A 374 -21.90 28.76 -45.07
CA GLU A 374 -22.88 28.75 -43.94
C GLU A 374 -23.32 27.35 -43.43
N SER A 375 -23.64 27.11 -42.15
CA SER A 375 -23.66 27.95 -40.92
C SER A 375 -23.61 27.07 -39.65
N SER A 376 -23.21 27.64 -38.49
CA SER A 376 -23.40 27.01 -37.16
C SER A 376 -24.85 27.12 -36.68
N PRO A 377 -25.25 26.37 -35.63
CA PRO A 377 -25.45 27.07 -34.35
C PRO A 377 -24.97 26.34 -33.08
N ARG A 378 -24.90 27.12 -31.98
CA ARG A 378 -24.72 26.70 -30.57
C ARG A 378 -26.08 26.48 -29.88
N LEU A 379 -26.04 26.21 -28.56
CA LEU A 379 -27.11 26.20 -27.52
C LEU A 379 -27.53 24.75 -27.15
N GLU A 380 -27.81 24.37 -25.89
CA GLU A 380 -27.64 25.02 -24.58
C GLU A 380 -27.64 23.96 -23.45
N SER A 381 -27.32 24.34 -22.21
CA SER A 381 -27.41 23.46 -21.02
C SER A 381 -28.74 23.64 -20.26
N PRO A 382 -29.27 22.59 -19.61
CA PRO A 382 -30.28 22.78 -18.55
C PRO A 382 -29.97 22.06 -17.22
N ALA A 383 -30.46 22.66 -16.14
CA ALA A 383 -30.66 22.10 -14.78
C ALA A 383 -31.69 23.01 -14.06
N PRO A 384 -32.24 22.68 -12.87
CA PRO A 384 -32.28 21.40 -12.12
C PRO A 384 -33.71 20.99 -11.66
N GLY A 385 -33.88 19.87 -10.94
CA GLY A 385 -35.14 19.57 -10.21
C GLY A 385 -35.16 18.30 -9.33
N VAL A 386 -35.27 18.49 -8.00
CA VAL A 386 -35.96 17.73 -6.89
C VAL A 386 -36.43 16.27 -7.14
N THR A 387 -36.40 15.29 -6.21
CA THR A 387 -36.54 15.23 -4.72
C THR A 387 -35.84 13.98 -4.10
N PRO A 388 -35.66 13.87 -2.76
CA PRO A 388 -34.87 12.81 -2.11
C PRO A 388 -35.68 11.62 -1.54
N SER A 389 -35.02 10.47 -1.33
CA SER A 389 -35.56 9.30 -0.62
C SER A 389 -34.65 8.81 0.51
N THR A 390 -35.13 9.00 1.74
CA THR A 390 -35.00 8.16 2.95
C THR A 390 -33.67 7.43 3.23
N ILE A 391 -32.91 7.94 4.22
CA ILE A 391 -31.95 7.16 5.02
C ILE A 391 -32.58 6.92 6.40
N MET A 392 -32.68 5.66 6.83
CA MET A 392 -33.13 5.32 8.19
C MET A 392 -31.96 5.36 9.17
N THR A 393 -32.16 6.02 10.31
CA THR A 393 -31.25 6.02 11.46
C THR A 393 -31.94 5.35 12.66
N PRO A 394 -31.31 4.37 13.33
CA PRO A 394 -31.76 3.91 14.63
C PRO A 394 -31.19 4.82 15.74
N THR A 395 -32.06 5.18 16.69
CA THR A 395 -31.78 6.14 17.76
C THR A 395 -31.05 5.49 18.93
N LEU A 396 -30.15 6.23 19.58
CA LEU A 396 -29.52 5.83 20.84
C LEU A 396 -30.54 5.80 21.99
N ALA A 397 -30.58 4.69 22.73
CA ALA A 397 -31.28 4.61 24.02
C ALA A 397 -30.27 4.50 25.16
N SER A 398 -30.35 5.42 26.13
CA SER A 398 -29.79 5.23 27.47
C SER A 398 -30.81 4.50 28.36
N PRO A 399 -30.37 3.82 29.42
CA PRO A 399 -30.72 4.35 30.74
C PRO A 399 -29.59 4.30 31.78
N SER A 400 -29.95 4.72 32.99
CA SER A 400 -29.09 5.17 34.09
C SER A 400 -28.60 4.09 35.06
N SER A 401 -27.57 4.49 35.81
CA SER A 401 -27.06 3.99 37.09
C SER A 401 -28.02 3.30 38.09
N ALA A 402 -27.55 2.18 38.66
CA ALA A 402 -27.53 1.83 40.09
C ALA A 402 -26.60 0.60 40.24
N ALA A 403 -25.44 0.67 40.91
CA ALA A 403 -25.23 0.57 42.35
C ALA A 403 -25.55 -0.82 42.95
N GLU A 404 -24.52 -1.65 43.18
CA GLU A 404 -24.18 -2.22 44.50
C GLU A 404 -22.90 -3.08 44.47
N ALA A 405 -22.21 -3.14 45.60
CA ALA A 405 -21.14 -4.09 45.89
C ALA A 405 -21.46 -4.74 47.24
N PRO A 406 -21.02 -6.00 47.51
CA PRO A 406 -19.95 -6.09 48.51
C PRO A 406 -18.94 -7.25 48.37
N ARG A 407 -17.67 -6.89 48.56
CA ARG A 407 -16.65 -7.49 49.48
C ARG A 407 -16.62 -9.01 49.76
N GLY A 408 -15.42 -9.58 49.56
CA GLY A 408 -14.81 -10.63 50.40
C GLY A 408 -14.66 -12.02 49.73
N ALA A 409 -13.66 -12.85 50.07
CA ALA A 409 -12.43 -12.64 50.85
C ALA A 409 -11.41 -13.79 50.63
N ARG A 410 -10.13 -13.51 50.88
CA ARG A 410 -9.07 -14.41 51.44
C ARG A 410 -8.64 -15.72 50.76
N GLU A 411 -7.31 -15.88 50.73
CA GLU A 411 -6.54 -17.14 50.94
C GLU A 411 -6.63 -18.21 49.81
N ARG A 412 -5.63 -19.04 49.51
CA ARG A 412 -4.30 -19.30 50.11
C ARG A 412 -3.36 -19.98 49.08
N SER A 413 -2.04 -19.90 49.27
CA SER A 413 -1.07 -20.83 48.65
C SER A 413 -1.11 -22.21 49.32
N PRO A 414 -0.48 -23.24 48.73
CA PRO A 414 0.86 -23.59 49.25
C PRO A 414 1.88 -23.95 48.16
N ALA A 415 3.13 -24.11 48.57
CA ALA A 415 4.26 -24.53 47.74
C ALA A 415 4.87 -25.85 48.25
N CYS A 416 5.33 -26.68 47.30
CA CYS A 416 6.38 -27.71 47.41
C CYS A 416 7.04 -27.77 46.02
N GLY A 417 8.34 -27.97 45.81
CA GLY A 417 9.41 -28.34 46.74
C GLY A 417 10.03 -29.68 46.30
N GLY A 418 11.09 -29.66 45.50
CA GLY A 418 11.73 -30.89 44.99
C GLY A 418 12.83 -30.64 43.95
N THR A 419 14.08 -30.54 44.42
CA THR A 419 15.29 -30.51 43.58
C THR A 419 15.71 -31.93 43.21
N LEU A 420 16.28 -32.17 42.01
CA LEU A 420 17.49 -33.02 41.77
C LEU A 420 17.82 -33.18 40.28
N ALA A 421 19.12 -33.15 39.98
CA ALA A 421 19.84 -33.53 38.74
C ALA A 421 21.26 -33.99 39.19
N PRO A 422 22.18 -34.56 38.35
CA PRO A 422 22.16 -34.64 36.88
C PRO A 422 22.70 -35.97 36.23
N GLU A 423 22.64 -36.06 34.88
CA GLU A 423 23.59 -36.74 33.94
C GLU A 423 23.81 -38.29 34.03
N PRO A 424 24.44 -39.00 33.03
CA PRO A 424 25.06 -38.54 31.77
C PRO A 424 24.75 -39.32 30.44
N LEU A 425 25.12 -38.68 29.31
CA LEU A 425 25.73 -39.16 28.03
C LEU A 425 25.55 -40.61 27.50
N ALA A 426 25.21 -40.76 26.20
CA ALA A 426 25.96 -41.56 25.19
C ALA A 426 25.42 -41.49 23.72
N GLU A 427 26.31 -41.15 22.78
CA GLU A 427 26.40 -41.59 21.36
C GLU A 427 27.81 -42.28 21.21
N PRO A 428 28.28 -42.88 20.08
CA PRO A 428 27.79 -42.85 18.68
C PRO A 428 27.86 -44.18 17.86
N ALA A 429 27.26 -44.19 16.65
CA ALA A 429 27.67 -44.97 15.45
C ALA A 429 26.99 -44.41 14.16
N ARG A 430 27.47 -44.42 12.90
CA ARG A 430 28.71 -44.79 12.14
C ARG A 430 28.68 -45.95 11.12
N ASP A 431 29.50 -45.73 10.07
CA ASP A 431 30.05 -46.58 8.98
C ASP A 431 29.02 -47.18 7.98
N ASP A 432 29.01 -46.81 6.68
CA ASP A 432 29.87 -47.22 5.53
C ASP A 432 29.31 -48.52 4.86
N ASP A 433 29.44 -48.86 3.56
CA ASP A 433 30.08 -48.24 2.38
C ASP A 433 29.47 -48.79 1.04
N ASP A 434 30.02 -48.35 -0.10
CA ASP A 434 30.03 -48.94 -1.47
C ASP A 434 28.68 -49.23 -2.22
N ASN A 435 28.41 -48.81 -3.48
CA ASN A 435 29.19 -48.78 -4.75
C ASN A 435 29.21 -50.13 -5.50
N ASP A 436 28.64 -50.20 -6.71
CA ASP A 436 29.41 -50.41 -7.96
C ASP A 436 28.50 -50.30 -9.21
N ALA A 437 29.07 -50.01 -10.37
CA ALA A 437 28.39 -49.86 -11.64
C ALA A 437 28.65 -51.03 -12.60
N LYS A 438 27.72 -51.31 -13.53
CA LYS A 438 28.06 -51.99 -14.79
C LYS A 438 27.13 -51.60 -15.93
N SER A 439 27.74 -51.38 -17.10
CA SER A 439 27.18 -50.75 -18.28
C SER A 439 27.11 -51.69 -19.47
N ASP A 440 26.06 -51.57 -20.29
CA ASP A 440 26.04 -51.89 -21.73
C ASP A 440 24.76 -51.28 -22.36
N LYS A 441 24.66 -50.93 -23.65
CA LYS A 441 25.61 -50.23 -24.56
C LYS A 441 24.82 -49.79 -25.83
N VAL A 442 25.00 -48.53 -26.29
CA VAL A 442 24.56 -47.96 -27.62
C VAL A 442 23.02 -48.01 -27.93
N THR A 443 22.36 -47.20 -28.78
CA THR A 443 22.71 -46.18 -29.81
C THR A 443 21.70 -45.01 -29.87
N VAL A 444 22.21 -43.77 -29.98
CA VAL A 444 21.78 -42.61 -30.82
C VAL A 444 20.28 -42.36 -31.09
N ALA A 445 19.74 -41.22 -30.60
CA ALA A 445 19.18 -40.13 -31.45
C ALA A 445 18.66 -38.92 -30.62
N THR A 446 18.78 -37.73 -31.21
CA THR A 446 18.34 -36.40 -30.74
C THR A 446 16.85 -36.25 -30.40
N GLN A 447 16.53 -35.62 -29.25
CA GLN A 447 15.83 -34.31 -29.18
C GLN A 447 15.71 -33.82 -27.71
N THR A 448 16.15 -32.59 -27.45
CA THR A 448 16.02 -31.90 -26.15
C THR A 448 14.79 -30.99 -26.16
N GLY A 449 13.89 -31.13 -25.16
CA GLY A 449 12.69 -30.28 -25.09
C GLY A 449 11.66 -30.60 -24.01
N CYS A 450 12.05 -31.07 -22.82
CA CYS A 450 11.08 -31.29 -21.74
C CYS A 450 10.59 -29.95 -21.15
N THR A 451 9.34 -29.60 -21.44
CA THR A 451 8.60 -28.55 -20.74
C THR A 451 8.30 -28.98 -19.30
N PRO A 452 8.56 -28.14 -18.27
CA PRO A 452 7.96 -28.35 -16.95
C PRO A 452 6.45 -28.10 -17.07
N ALA A 453 5.64 -29.07 -16.63
CA ALA A 453 4.19 -28.93 -16.61
C ALA A 453 3.79 -27.87 -15.56
N VAL A 454 3.52 -26.64 -16.02
CA VAL A 454 2.83 -25.64 -15.20
C VAL A 454 1.37 -26.08 -15.09
N ALA A 455 0.90 -26.38 -13.88
CA ALA A 455 -0.50 -26.73 -13.67
C ALA A 455 -1.39 -25.56 -14.13
N ALA A 456 -2.17 -25.78 -15.18
CA ALA A 456 -3.12 -24.80 -15.69
C ALA A 456 -4.25 -24.60 -14.67
N VAL A 457 -4.15 -23.56 -13.85
CA VAL A 457 -5.22 -23.16 -12.94
C VAL A 457 -6.41 -22.72 -13.80
N SER A 458 -7.55 -23.42 -13.69
CA SER A 458 -8.76 -23.10 -14.44
C SER A 458 -9.25 -21.69 -14.06
N ALA A 459 -9.22 -20.76 -15.01
CA ALA A 459 -9.65 -19.39 -14.80
C ALA A 459 -11.16 -19.34 -14.48
N GLY A 460 -11.49 -19.01 -13.24
CA GLY A 460 -12.86 -18.74 -12.84
C GLY A 460 -13.38 -17.41 -13.41
N PRO A 461 -14.68 -17.11 -13.27
CA PRO A 461 -15.27 -15.87 -13.76
C PRO A 461 -14.65 -14.59 -13.14
N SER A 462 -13.90 -14.72 -12.04
CA SER A 462 -13.14 -13.63 -11.38
C SER A 462 -11.86 -13.18 -12.09
N ASP A 463 -11.49 -13.83 -13.20
CA ASP A 463 -10.21 -13.63 -13.87
C ASP A 463 -10.32 -12.81 -15.16
N ALA A 464 -11.55 -12.54 -15.62
CA ALA A 464 -11.81 -11.67 -16.76
C ALA A 464 -11.52 -10.20 -16.43
N LEU A 465 -10.77 -9.54 -17.31
CA LEU A 465 -10.58 -8.09 -17.30
C LEU A 465 -11.90 -7.39 -17.65
N ALA A 466 -12.54 -6.76 -16.66
CA ALA A 466 -13.76 -6.00 -16.83
C ALA A 466 -13.44 -4.54 -17.23
N ALA A 467 -14.22 -3.98 -18.15
CA ALA A 467 -14.25 -2.54 -18.37
C ALA A 467 -15.12 -1.88 -17.29
N ASP A 468 -14.76 -0.69 -16.82
CA ASP A 468 -15.60 0.04 -15.86
C ASP A 468 -16.94 0.46 -16.50
N PRO A 469 -18.10 -0.07 -16.07
CA PRO A 469 -19.39 0.37 -16.59
C PRO A 469 -19.67 1.85 -16.27
N HIS A 470 -18.92 2.45 -15.34
CA HIS A 470 -19.01 3.85 -14.94
C HIS A 470 -17.91 4.75 -15.53
N CYS A 471 -17.04 4.25 -16.44
CA CYS A 471 -16.11 5.09 -17.21
C CYS A 471 -16.39 5.08 -18.72
N TYR A 472 -17.07 6.12 -19.20
CA TYR A 472 -17.31 6.37 -20.62
C TYR A 472 -16.08 6.93 -21.37
N GLU A 473 -15.09 7.47 -20.67
CA GLU A 473 -13.96 8.21 -21.28
C GLU A 473 -12.75 7.33 -21.61
N CYS A 474 -12.43 6.41 -20.70
CA CYS A 474 -11.09 5.86 -20.56
C CYS A 474 -10.96 4.39 -20.99
N ARG A 475 -12.10 3.67 -21.08
CA ARG A 475 -12.19 2.22 -21.37
C ARG A 475 -11.21 1.34 -20.56
N VAL A 476 -10.80 1.81 -19.38
CA VAL A 476 -9.83 1.11 -18.53
C VAL A 476 -10.37 -0.25 -18.16
N ARG A 477 -9.56 -1.27 -18.46
CA ARG A 477 -9.80 -2.64 -18.02
C ARG A 477 -9.09 -2.87 -16.68
N TYR A 478 -9.82 -3.43 -15.74
CA TYR A 478 -9.29 -3.80 -14.44
C TYR A 478 -9.82 -5.17 -14.03
N ARG A 479 -9.20 -5.74 -13.01
CA ARG A 479 -9.63 -6.97 -12.38
C ARG A 479 -10.03 -6.67 -10.95
N ASP A 480 -11.19 -7.16 -10.53
CA ASP A 480 -11.58 -7.05 -9.12
C ASP A 480 -10.66 -7.88 -8.22
N PRO A 481 -10.34 -7.38 -7.01
CA PRO A 481 -9.56 -8.13 -6.04
C PRO A 481 -10.27 -9.42 -5.60
N ARG A 482 -9.57 -10.56 -5.63
CA ARG A 482 -10.12 -11.79 -5.01
C ARG A 482 -10.11 -11.66 -3.48
N PRO A 483 -10.98 -12.39 -2.75
CA PRO A 483 -11.04 -12.34 -1.29
C PRO A 483 -9.69 -12.54 -0.59
N ARG A 484 -8.87 -13.50 -1.06
CA ARG A 484 -7.55 -13.76 -0.49
C ARG A 484 -6.62 -12.55 -0.57
N ASP A 485 -6.63 -11.83 -1.68
CA ASP A 485 -5.68 -10.74 -1.93
C ASP A 485 -6.09 -9.41 -1.20
N LEU A 486 -7.22 -9.43 -0.49
CA LEU A 486 -7.70 -8.38 0.41
C LEU A 486 -7.23 -8.57 1.86
N VAL A 487 -6.77 -9.76 2.24
CA VAL A 487 -6.43 -10.11 3.62
C VAL A 487 -4.98 -10.56 3.75
N MET A 488 -4.41 -10.37 4.94
CA MET A 488 -3.19 -10.99 5.42
C MET A 488 -3.46 -11.32 6.89
N TYR A 489 -3.08 -12.50 7.36
CA TYR A 489 -3.44 -12.95 8.72
C TYR A 489 -2.49 -12.34 9.77
N LEU A 490 -2.58 -11.01 9.92
CA LEU A 490 -1.92 -10.17 10.92
C LEU A 490 -2.88 -9.06 11.38
N HIS A 491 -3.11 -9.01 12.70
CA HIS A 491 -4.06 -8.13 13.36
C HIS A 491 -3.40 -7.37 14.52
N ALA A 492 -3.59 -6.05 14.57
CA ALA A 492 -3.22 -5.21 15.70
C ALA A 492 -4.27 -5.32 16.81
N TRP A 493 -4.06 -6.21 17.77
CA TRP A 493 -5.08 -6.62 18.72
C TRP A 493 -5.25 -5.65 19.89
N LYS A 494 -4.16 -5.29 20.56
CA LYS A 494 -4.22 -4.60 21.86
C LYS A 494 -3.08 -3.62 22.06
N TYR A 495 -3.39 -2.37 22.37
CA TYR A 495 -2.40 -1.33 22.70
C TYR A 495 -2.66 -0.75 24.09
N LYS A 496 -1.60 -0.57 24.87
CA LYS A 496 -1.64 -0.06 26.24
C LYS A 496 -0.58 1.01 26.44
N GLY A 497 -0.97 2.18 26.95
CA GLY A 497 -0.07 3.28 27.23
C GLY A 497 -0.35 3.93 28.59
N PRO A 498 0.31 5.07 28.90
CA PRO A 498 0.13 5.75 30.17
C PRO A 498 -1.30 6.28 30.35
N GLY A 499 -2.10 5.58 31.16
CA GLY A 499 -3.48 5.95 31.49
C GLY A 499 -4.53 5.61 30.43
N TRP A 500 -4.22 4.74 29.46
CA TRP A 500 -5.17 4.29 28.44
C TRP A 500 -4.85 2.88 27.93
N GLU A 501 -5.89 2.15 27.54
CA GLU A 501 -5.79 0.78 27.02
C GLU A 501 -6.96 0.57 26.05
N TYR A 502 -6.67 0.00 24.88
CA TYR A 502 -7.66 -0.33 23.86
C TYR A 502 -7.37 -1.73 23.31
N GLU A 503 -8.43 -2.47 23.01
CA GLU A 503 -8.39 -3.81 22.43
C GLU A 503 -9.51 -3.97 21.39
N THR A 504 -9.32 -4.90 20.47
CA THR A 504 -10.33 -5.35 19.51
C THR A 504 -10.77 -6.78 19.82
N GLU A 505 -11.93 -7.17 19.30
CA GLU A 505 -12.25 -8.57 19.10
C GLU A 505 -11.21 -9.21 18.16
N LEU A 506 -10.82 -10.45 18.45
CA LEU A 506 -9.95 -11.21 17.58
C LEU A 506 -10.71 -11.63 16.30
N PRO A 507 -10.09 -11.53 15.12
CA PRO A 507 -10.71 -12.00 13.88
C PRO A 507 -10.85 -13.53 13.90
N GLN A 508 -11.85 -14.07 13.20
CA GLN A 508 -12.17 -15.51 13.19
C GLN A 508 -10.97 -16.41 12.86
N TRP A 509 -10.08 -15.97 11.95
CA TRP A 509 -8.87 -16.71 11.56
C TRP A 509 -7.84 -16.88 12.68
N ALA A 510 -7.95 -16.13 13.77
CA ALA A 510 -7.09 -16.23 14.95
C ALA A 510 -7.56 -17.31 15.95
N ASN A 511 -8.73 -17.93 15.76
CA ASN A 511 -9.06 -19.16 16.49
C ASN A 511 -8.19 -20.30 15.95
N VAL A 512 -7.50 -21.06 16.81
CA VAL A 512 -6.57 -22.13 16.43
C VAL A 512 -7.21 -23.09 15.42
N ASP A 513 -8.40 -23.60 15.75
CA ASP A 513 -9.16 -24.59 14.96
C ASP A 513 -9.77 -24.02 13.66
N TRP A 514 -9.56 -22.74 13.35
CA TRP A 514 -10.06 -22.15 12.12
C TRP A 514 -9.41 -22.78 10.88
N GLU A 515 -10.28 -23.17 9.95
CA GLU A 515 -9.95 -23.61 8.61
C GLU A 515 -10.35 -22.49 7.63
N GLU A 516 -9.54 -22.29 6.59
CA GLU A 516 -9.86 -21.32 5.54
C GLU A 516 -11.07 -21.85 4.76
N PRO A 517 -12.15 -21.06 4.60
CA PRO A 517 -13.31 -21.51 3.83
C PRO A 517 -12.88 -21.86 2.40
N GLU A 518 -13.27 -23.04 1.90
CA GLU A 518 -13.05 -23.40 0.51
C GLU A 518 -13.66 -22.32 -0.41
N THR A 519 -12.80 -21.56 -1.10
CA THR A 519 -13.24 -20.49 -1.98
C THR A 519 -13.96 -21.10 -3.20
N SER A 520 -15.28 -21.02 -3.18
CA SER A 520 -16.18 -21.46 -4.26
C SER A 520 -16.08 -20.58 -5.51
#